data_AF-A0A7K2Y7H3-F1
#
_entry.id   AF-A0A7K2Y7H3-F1
#
_cell.length_a   1.000
_cell.length_b   1.000
_cell.length_c   1.000
_cell.angle_alpha   90.00
_cell.angle_beta   90.00
_cell.angle_gamma   90.00
#
_symmetry.space_group_name_H-M   'P 1'
#
loop_
_entity.id
_entity.type
_entity.pdbx_description
1 polymer ?
#
loop_
_entity_poly.entity_id
_entity_poly.type
_entity_poly.pdbx_seq_one_letter_code
_entity_poly.pdbx_strand_id
1 'polypeptide(L)'
;MGGLWWWVHARSAREVCETFAEVEVVDTAASVEQAEGWDLDEVRIDGTSMPDALADLRARREAQRGLDGFGALADREIVWLRRPWDDEDGGGRTLYLLEVQSDGRRLRQVELGPDGPGVRSGPDDWPFNPPVVDLFDPELVGMEIGEDEFETAWLRARPVGQE
;
A
#
# COMPACT_ATOMS: atom_id res chain seq x y z
N MET A 1 4.40 15.18 -1.27
CA MET A 1 3.77 14.15 -0.42
C MET A 1 4.50 14.16 0.91
N GLY A 2 3.83 14.57 1.99
CA GLY A 2 4.39 14.61 3.33
C GLY A 2 3.92 13.38 4.11
N GLY A 3 4.85 12.47 4.41
CA GLY A 3 4.64 11.41 5.39
C GLY A 3 5.26 11.83 6.72
N LEU A 4 4.72 11.32 7.83
CA LEU A 4 5.37 11.41 9.14
C LEU A 4 6.39 10.28 9.25
N TRP A 5 7.56 10.58 9.82
CA TRP A 5 8.67 9.65 9.96
C TRP A 5 9.05 9.49 11.42
N TRP A 6 9.34 8.26 11.81
CA TRP A 6 9.84 7.90 13.13
C TRP A 6 10.95 6.88 13.00
N TRP A 7 11.90 6.91 13.92
CA TRP A 7 12.87 5.83 14.07
C TRP A 7 12.29 4.74 14.97
N VAL A 8 11.86 3.62 14.40
CA VAL A 8 11.22 2.54 15.15
C VAL A 8 12.22 1.46 15.52
N HIS A 9 12.39 1.22 16.82
CA HIS A 9 13.14 0.10 17.35
C HIS A 9 12.24 -1.14 17.43
N ALA A 10 12.51 -2.12 16.57
CA ALA A 10 11.81 -3.39 16.47
C ALA A 10 12.79 -4.52 16.14
N ARG A 11 12.35 -5.78 16.28
CA ARG A 11 13.12 -6.99 15.96
C ARG A 11 13.21 -7.24 14.45
N SER A 12 12.26 -6.71 13.68
CA SER A 12 12.23 -6.84 12.22
C SER A 12 11.23 -5.86 11.60
N ALA A 13 11.37 -5.59 10.30
CA ALA A 13 10.37 -4.85 9.51
C ALA A 13 8.98 -5.52 9.59
N ARG A 14 8.94 -6.85 9.58
CA ARG A 14 7.68 -7.61 9.71
C ARG A 14 6.95 -7.28 11.00
N GLU A 15 7.67 -7.19 12.12
CA GLU A 15 7.06 -6.85 13.41
C GLU A 15 6.41 -5.45 13.37
N VAL A 16 7.03 -4.50 12.67
CA VAL A 16 6.46 -3.15 12.47
C VAL A 16 5.16 -3.25 11.68
N CYS A 17 5.14 -3.94 10.55
CA CYS A 17 3.94 -4.10 9.73
C CYS A 17 2.82 -4.87 10.46
N GLU A 18 3.16 -5.88 11.27
CA GLU A 18 2.19 -6.61 12.09
C GLU A 18 1.65 -5.79 13.28
N THR A 19 2.32 -4.70 13.65
CA THR A 19 1.98 -3.84 14.79
C THR A 19 1.25 -2.56 14.38
N PHE A 20 1.62 -1.96 13.25
CA PHE A 20 1.03 -0.72 12.74
C PHE A 20 0.40 -0.96 11.36
N ALA A 21 -0.82 -0.45 11.18
CA ALA A 21 -1.48 -0.45 9.88
C ALA A 21 -0.92 0.67 8.99
N GLU A 22 -0.98 0.51 7.67
CA GLU A 22 -0.70 1.57 6.69
C GLU A 22 0.67 2.27 6.86
N VAL A 23 1.69 1.51 7.28
CA VAL A 23 3.07 2.00 7.39
C VAL A 23 3.95 1.48 6.25
N GLU A 24 4.87 2.32 5.81
CA GLU A 24 6.02 1.92 5.00
C GLU A 24 7.21 1.70 5.94
N VAL A 25 7.88 0.54 5.85
CA VAL A 25 9.15 0.31 6.54
C VAL A 25 10.29 0.51 5.55
N VAL A 26 11.19 1.44 5.88
CA VAL A 26 12.39 1.71 5.10
C VAL A 26 13.61 1.27 5.92
N ASP A 27 14.18 0.12 5.59
CA ASP A 27 15.24 -0.54 6.38
C ASP A 27 16.51 -0.87 5.57
N THR A 28 16.64 -0.35 4.34
CA THR A 28 17.86 -0.54 3.55
C THR A 28 19.04 0.17 4.22
N ALA A 29 20.23 -0.44 4.19
CA ALA A 29 21.42 0.13 4.84
C ALA A 29 21.71 1.58 4.40
N ALA A 30 21.52 1.89 3.11
CA ALA A 30 21.72 3.24 2.58
C ALA A 30 20.66 4.24 3.10
N SER A 31 19.39 3.81 3.20
CA SER A 31 18.33 4.65 3.74
C SER A 31 18.50 4.89 5.24
N VAL A 32 18.92 3.87 5.98
CA VAL A 32 19.18 3.96 7.42
C VAL A 32 20.35 4.92 7.69
N GLU A 33 21.48 4.77 6.98
CA GLU A 33 22.63 5.68 7.10
C GLU A 33 22.24 7.13 6.79
N GLN A 34 21.39 7.34 5.78
CA GLN A 34 20.88 8.67 5.47
C GLN A 34 19.98 9.23 6.58
N ALA A 35 19.11 8.39 7.14
CA ALA A 35 18.13 8.78 8.16
C ALA A 35 18.76 9.08 9.53
N GLU A 36 19.96 8.56 9.83
CA GLU A 36 20.69 8.88 11.06
C GLU A 36 20.94 10.40 11.22
N GLY A 37 21.02 11.14 10.11
CA GLY A 37 21.17 12.59 10.12
C GLY A 37 19.86 13.39 10.22
N TRP A 38 18.69 12.74 10.28
CA TRP A 38 17.39 13.40 10.19
C TRP A 38 16.79 13.80 11.55
N ASP A 39 17.42 13.41 12.67
CA ASP A 39 16.96 13.70 14.04
C ASP A 39 15.49 13.27 14.27
N LEU A 40 15.15 12.06 13.80
CA LEU A 40 13.81 11.50 13.91
C LEU A 40 13.47 11.12 15.35
N ASP A 41 12.21 11.33 15.74
CA ASP A 41 11.71 10.83 17.02
C ASP A 41 11.82 9.31 17.10
N GLU A 42 12.47 8.82 18.17
CA GLU A 42 12.67 7.40 18.41
C GLU A 42 11.51 6.77 19.17
N VAL A 43 11.01 5.64 18.68
CA VAL A 43 9.89 4.90 19.27
C VAL A 43 10.29 3.44 19.45
N ARG A 44 10.06 2.88 20.65
CA ARG A 44 10.13 1.43 20.86
C ARG A 44 8.78 0.81 20.58
N ILE A 45 8.77 -0.27 19.78
CA ILE A 45 7.53 -0.92 19.34
C ILE A 45 6.68 -1.48 20.51
N ASP A 46 7.34 -1.93 21.56
CA ASP A 46 6.76 -2.45 22.80
C ASP A 46 6.68 -1.40 23.92
N GLY A 47 7.01 -0.15 23.61
CA GLY A 47 6.96 0.97 24.55
C GLY A 47 5.54 1.30 25.01
N THR A 48 5.43 1.85 26.22
CA THR A 48 4.15 2.28 26.82
C THR A 48 3.72 3.68 26.37
N SER A 49 4.57 4.42 25.68
CA SER A 49 4.32 5.78 25.18
C SER A 49 4.66 5.82 23.71
N MET A 50 3.78 6.43 22.91
CA MET A 50 3.86 6.46 21.46
C MET A 50 3.19 7.73 20.94
N PRO A 51 3.69 8.34 19.85
CA PRO A 51 3.01 9.46 19.20
C PRO A 51 1.57 9.08 18.79
N ASP A 52 0.62 10.01 18.94
CA ASP A 52 -0.81 9.76 18.69
C ASP A 52 -1.07 9.14 17.31
N ALA A 53 -0.37 9.62 16.27
CA ALA A 53 -0.49 9.08 14.92
C ALA A 53 -0.11 7.59 14.84
N LEU A 54 0.98 7.16 15.49
CA LEU A 54 1.36 5.74 15.55
C LEU A 54 0.42 4.93 16.45
N ALA A 55 -0.12 5.54 17.50
CA ALA A 55 -1.10 4.91 18.38
C ALA A 55 -2.41 4.58 17.63
N ASP A 56 -2.88 5.49 16.77
CA ASP A 56 -4.04 5.27 15.92
C ASP A 56 -3.82 4.13 14.91
N LEU A 57 -2.65 4.09 14.27
CA LEU A 57 -2.27 3.01 13.34
C LEU A 57 -2.14 1.66 14.05
N ARG A 58 -1.65 1.65 15.29
CA ARG A 58 -1.61 0.46 16.14
C ARG A 58 -3.01 -0.03 16.48
N ALA A 59 -3.90 0.87 16.92
CA ALA A 59 -5.27 0.51 17.26
C ALA A 59 -6.02 -0.07 16.04
N ARG A 60 -5.80 0.52 14.84
CA ARG A 60 -6.33 -0.01 13.57
C ARG A 60 -5.83 -1.44 13.31
N ARG A 61 -4.52 -1.67 13.44
CA ARG A 61 -3.95 -3.00 13.24
C ARG A 61 -4.44 -4.02 14.25
N GLU A 62 -4.59 -3.64 15.52
CA GLU A 62 -5.13 -4.50 16.57
C GLU A 62 -6.57 -4.92 16.26
N ALA A 63 -7.39 -4.03 15.71
CA ALA A 63 -8.75 -4.34 15.26
C ALA A 63 -8.77 -5.33 14.07
N GLN A 64 -7.79 -5.24 13.17
CA GLN A 64 -7.67 -6.14 12.01
C GLN A 64 -7.18 -7.54 12.37
N ARG A 65 -6.29 -7.67 13.37
CA ARG A 65 -5.58 -8.93 13.69
C ARG A 65 -6.50 -10.11 14.01
N GLY A 66 -7.69 -9.84 14.53
CA GLY A 66 -8.70 -10.86 14.86
C GLY A 66 -9.66 -11.22 13.72
N LEU A 67 -9.56 -10.55 12.57
CA LEU A 67 -10.46 -10.75 11.44
C LEU A 67 -9.96 -11.86 10.52
N ASP A 68 -10.90 -12.59 9.93
CA ASP A 68 -10.58 -13.55 8.88
C ASP A 68 -9.91 -12.84 7.70
N GLY A 69 -8.82 -13.40 7.19
CA GLY A 69 -8.06 -12.82 6.08
C GLY A 69 -6.91 -11.89 6.49
N PHE A 70 -6.73 -11.59 7.79
CA PHE A 70 -5.60 -10.79 8.25
C PHE A 70 -4.26 -11.39 7.80
N GLY A 71 -3.43 -10.59 7.12
CA GLY A 71 -2.12 -11.04 6.64
C GLY A 71 -2.17 -12.09 5.52
N ALA A 72 -3.34 -12.44 4.96
CA ALA A 72 -3.46 -13.50 3.96
C ALA A 72 -2.67 -13.21 2.66
N LEU A 73 -2.43 -11.93 2.37
CA LEU A 73 -1.71 -11.47 1.19
C LEU A 73 -0.27 -11.02 1.50
N ALA A 74 0.12 -10.92 2.78
CA ALA A 74 1.39 -10.32 3.21
C ALA A 74 2.64 -11.09 2.78
N ASP A 75 2.52 -12.40 2.53
CA ASP A 75 3.63 -13.28 2.11
C ASP A 75 3.65 -13.54 0.59
N ARG A 76 2.83 -12.80 -0.19
CA ARG A 76 2.75 -12.93 -1.65
C ARG A 76 3.78 -12.03 -2.33
N GLU A 77 4.45 -12.54 -3.36
CA GLU A 77 5.39 -11.75 -4.17
C GLU A 77 4.68 -10.70 -5.03
N ILE A 78 3.56 -11.10 -5.65
CA ILE A 78 2.70 -10.26 -6.46
C ILE A 78 1.24 -10.53 -6.08
N VAL A 79 0.45 -9.46 -6.00
CA VAL A 79 -0.98 -9.49 -5.74
C VAL A 79 -1.69 -8.65 -6.80
N TRP A 80 -2.76 -9.18 -7.38
CA TRP A 80 -3.65 -8.42 -8.25
C TRP A 80 -4.93 -8.08 -7.52
N LEU A 81 -5.28 -6.79 -7.49
CA LEU A 81 -6.42 -6.28 -6.76
C LEU A 81 -7.39 -5.54 -7.67
N ARG A 82 -8.67 -5.61 -7.35
CA ARG A 82 -9.73 -4.78 -7.89
C ARG A 82 -10.37 -4.00 -6.75
N ARG A 83 -10.07 -2.71 -6.66
CA ARG A 83 -10.60 -1.83 -5.60
C ARG A 83 -11.33 -0.63 -6.18
N PRO A 84 -12.49 -0.24 -5.62
CA PRO A 84 -13.01 1.09 -5.86
C PRO A 84 -12.03 2.10 -5.24
N TRP A 85 -11.84 3.22 -5.92
CA TRP A 85 -11.28 4.41 -5.28
C TRP A 85 -12.37 5.46 -5.27
N ASP A 86 -12.78 5.89 -4.07
CA ASP A 86 -13.64 7.06 -3.97
C ASP A 86 -12.78 8.28 -4.27
N ASP A 87 -13.07 8.93 -5.39
CA ASP A 87 -12.60 10.28 -5.63
C ASP A 87 -13.29 11.20 -4.61
N GLU A 88 -12.52 11.85 -3.74
CA GLU A 88 -13.05 12.80 -2.74
C GLU A 88 -13.85 13.94 -3.42
N ASP A 89 -13.62 14.20 -4.71
CA ASP A 89 -14.29 15.24 -5.48
C ASP A 89 -15.60 14.78 -6.18
N GLY A 90 -16.11 13.58 -5.88
CA GLY A 90 -17.46 13.15 -6.29
C GLY A 90 -17.62 12.83 -7.78
N GLY A 91 -16.51 12.55 -8.49
CA GLY A 91 -16.46 12.21 -9.92
C GLY A 91 -17.02 10.83 -10.31
N GLY A 92 -17.51 10.05 -9.35
CA GLY A 92 -18.03 8.70 -9.56
C GLY A 92 -17.08 7.61 -9.06
N ARG A 93 -17.59 6.37 -8.96
CA ARG A 93 -16.80 5.22 -8.53
C ARG A 93 -15.90 4.74 -9.67
N THR A 94 -14.68 5.23 -9.69
CA THR A 94 -13.66 4.69 -10.58
C THR A 94 -13.11 3.39 -10.00
N LEU A 95 -13.06 2.35 -10.83
CA LEU A 95 -12.58 1.03 -10.42
C LEU A 95 -11.12 0.88 -10.84
N TYR A 96 -10.27 0.55 -9.90
CA TYR A 96 -8.84 0.37 -10.14
C TYR A 96 -8.47 -1.10 -10.08
N LEU A 97 -7.81 -1.57 -11.14
CA LEU A 97 -7.09 -2.84 -11.13
C LEU A 97 -5.62 -2.55 -10.86
N LEU A 98 -5.05 -3.18 -9.84
CA LEU A 98 -3.67 -2.96 -9.42
C LEU A 98 -2.88 -4.26 -9.51
N GLU A 99 -1.66 -4.19 -10.00
CA GLU A 99 -0.62 -5.18 -9.74
C GLU A 99 0.30 -4.61 -8.66
N VAL A 100 0.48 -5.35 -7.57
CA VAL A 100 1.11 -4.86 -6.33
C VAL A 100 2.22 -5.81 -5.93
N GLN A 101 3.39 -5.27 -5.60
CA GLN A 101 4.52 -6.02 -5.04
C GLN A 101 4.32 -6.36 -3.56
N SER A 102 5.14 -7.29 -3.07
CA SER A 102 5.19 -7.73 -1.67
C SER A 102 5.36 -6.62 -0.64
N ASP A 103 5.83 -5.43 -1.02
CA ASP A 103 5.97 -4.27 -0.14
C ASP A 103 4.77 -3.30 -0.20
N GLY A 104 3.71 -3.66 -0.93
CA GLY A 104 2.51 -2.84 -1.09
C GLY A 104 2.61 -1.77 -2.18
N ARG A 105 3.73 -1.67 -2.90
CA ARG A 105 3.85 -0.75 -4.04
C ARG A 105 3.15 -1.29 -5.27
N ARG A 106 2.41 -0.42 -5.93
CA ARG A 106 1.83 -0.69 -7.24
C ARG A 106 2.91 -0.68 -8.32
N LEU A 107 2.97 -1.75 -9.10
CA LEU A 107 3.75 -1.82 -10.34
C LEU A 107 2.96 -1.27 -11.52
N ARG A 108 1.75 -1.79 -11.72
CA ARG A 108 0.88 -1.45 -12.84
C ARG A 108 -0.52 -1.14 -12.35
N GLN A 109 -1.20 -0.27 -13.08
CA GLN A 109 -2.57 0.14 -12.83
C GLN A 109 -3.39 0.06 -14.11
N VAL A 110 -4.66 -0.31 -13.98
CA VAL A 110 -5.70 0.01 -14.96
C VAL A 110 -6.83 0.74 -14.24
N GLU A 111 -7.11 1.95 -14.69
CA GLU A 111 -8.27 2.73 -14.29
C GLU A 111 -9.44 2.42 -15.22
N LEU A 112 -10.52 1.87 -14.69
CA LEU A 112 -11.74 1.55 -15.43
C LEU A 112 -12.77 2.65 -15.20
N GLY A 113 -12.95 3.50 -16.21
CA GLY A 113 -14.05 4.47 -16.27
C GLY A 113 -15.37 3.83 -16.69
N PRO A 114 -16.51 4.53 -16.52
CA PRO A 114 -17.84 3.98 -16.78
C PRO A 114 -18.12 3.64 -18.26
N ASP A 115 -17.48 4.31 -19.22
CA ASP A 115 -17.92 4.32 -20.63
C ASP A 115 -16.81 4.08 -21.68
N GLY A 116 -15.64 3.54 -21.30
CA GLY A 116 -14.52 3.40 -22.25
C GLY A 116 -13.50 2.33 -21.93
N PRO A 117 -12.56 2.04 -22.86
CA PRO A 117 -11.38 1.24 -22.55
C PRO A 117 -10.62 1.97 -21.45
N GLY A 118 -10.28 1.26 -20.36
CA GLY A 118 -9.59 1.86 -19.23
C GLY A 118 -8.25 2.51 -19.60
N VAL A 119 -7.71 3.30 -18.68
CA VAL A 119 -6.39 3.92 -18.84
C VAL A 119 -5.38 3.13 -18.02
N ARG A 120 -4.26 2.74 -18.64
CA ARG A 120 -3.19 2.01 -17.96
C ARG A 120 -1.98 2.89 -17.68
N SER A 121 -1.37 2.67 -16.53
CA SER A 121 -0.13 3.34 -16.13
C SER A 121 0.80 2.38 -15.38
N GLY A 122 2.10 2.62 -15.50
CA GLY A 122 3.17 1.89 -14.84
C GLY A 122 4.17 2.81 -14.13
N PRO A 123 5.32 2.28 -13.69
CA PRO A 123 6.29 3.03 -12.90
C PRO A 123 6.97 4.16 -13.69
N ASP A 124 7.02 4.03 -15.02
CA ASP A 124 7.60 5.04 -15.91
C ASP A 124 6.68 6.28 -16.07
N ASP A 125 5.39 6.14 -15.75
CA ASP A 125 4.40 7.21 -15.93
C ASP A 125 4.28 8.13 -14.71
N TRP A 126 4.59 7.63 -13.50
CA TRP A 126 4.47 8.39 -12.25
C TRP A 126 5.68 8.16 -11.34
N PRO A 127 6.53 9.19 -11.12
CA PRO A 127 7.61 9.09 -10.16
C PRO A 127 7.03 9.15 -8.74
N PHE A 128 7.50 8.26 -7.87
CA PHE A 128 7.04 8.04 -6.49
C PHE A 128 5.66 7.40 -6.37
N ASN A 129 5.66 6.12 -6.00
CA ASN A 129 4.50 5.53 -5.35
C ASN A 129 4.96 4.97 -4.00
N PRO A 130 4.71 5.65 -2.86
CA PRO A 130 4.75 4.97 -1.57
C PRO A 130 3.86 3.71 -1.63
N PRO A 131 4.03 2.72 -0.75
CA PRO A 131 3.07 1.63 -0.64
C PRO A 131 1.65 2.19 -0.55
N VAL A 132 0.79 1.81 -1.51
CA VAL A 132 -0.61 2.26 -1.57
C VAL A 132 -1.59 1.17 -1.11
N VAL A 133 -1.04 0.02 -0.73
CA VAL A 133 -1.77 -1.17 -0.29
C VAL A 133 -1.07 -1.74 0.93
N ASP A 134 -1.81 -1.89 2.02
CA ASP A 134 -1.37 -2.60 3.22
C ASP A 134 -1.74 -4.08 3.09
N LEU A 135 -0.81 -4.95 2.70
CA LEU A 135 -1.08 -6.38 2.44
C LEU A 135 -1.51 -7.19 3.68
N PHE A 136 -1.44 -6.59 4.87
CA PHE A 136 -1.98 -7.19 6.09
C PHE A 136 -3.48 -6.89 6.28
N ASP A 137 -4.04 -5.94 5.53
CA ASP A 137 -5.44 -5.56 5.63
C ASP A 137 -6.36 -6.72 5.17
N PRO A 138 -7.21 -7.26 6.07
CA PRO A 138 -8.11 -8.37 5.75
C PRO A 138 -9.15 -8.02 4.67
N GLU A 139 -9.50 -6.74 4.48
CA GLU A 139 -10.49 -6.34 3.48
C GLU A 139 -10.01 -6.61 2.04
N LEU A 140 -8.69 -6.65 1.83
CA LEU A 140 -8.10 -6.89 0.51
C LEU A 140 -8.38 -8.29 -0.03
N VAL A 141 -8.64 -9.27 0.84
CA VAL A 141 -8.97 -10.64 0.41
C VAL A 141 -10.23 -10.66 -0.46
N GLY A 142 -11.21 -9.81 -0.14
CA GLY A 142 -12.44 -9.67 -0.96
C GLY A 142 -12.21 -8.93 -2.29
N MET A 143 -11.03 -8.36 -2.49
CA MET A 143 -10.66 -7.54 -3.64
C MET A 143 -9.65 -8.22 -4.56
N GLU A 144 -9.10 -9.38 -4.16
CA GLU A 144 -8.15 -10.14 -4.98
C GLU A 144 -8.81 -10.59 -6.29
N ILE A 145 -8.08 -10.41 -7.39
CA ILE A 145 -8.43 -10.92 -8.72
C ILE A 145 -7.29 -11.80 -9.25
N GLY A 146 -7.56 -12.56 -10.30
CA GLY A 146 -6.53 -13.32 -10.99
C GLY A 146 -5.66 -12.45 -11.90
N GLU A 147 -4.42 -12.90 -12.13
CA GLU A 147 -3.50 -12.34 -13.12
C GLU A 147 -4.17 -12.21 -14.50
N ASP A 148 -4.86 -13.26 -14.96
CA ASP A 148 -5.53 -13.27 -16.27
C ASP A 148 -6.58 -12.15 -16.43
N GLU A 149 -7.30 -11.82 -15.36
CA GLU A 149 -8.28 -10.72 -15.36
C GLU A 149 -7.56 -9.38 -15.51
N PHE A 150 -6.47 -9.19 -14.76
CA PHE A 150 -5.63 -7.99 -14.84
C PHE A 150 -4.99 -7.83 -16.23
N GLU A 151 -4.32 -8.86 -16.75
CA GLU A 151 -3.63 -8.81 -18.04
C GLU A 151 -4.60 -8.57 -19.20
N THR A 152 -5.79 -9.17 -19.14
CA THR A 152 -6.84 -8.91 -20.12
C THR A 152 -7.24 -7.44 -20.14
N ALA A 153 -7.40 -6.82 -18.97
CA ALA A 153 -7.72 -5.41 -18.87
C ALA A 153 -6.54 -4.52 -19.32
N TRP A 154 -5.31 -4.87 -18.91
CA TRP A 154 -4.08 -4.16 -19.26
C TRP A 154 -3.85 -4.10 -20.78
N LEU A 155 -4.11 -5.19 -21.50
CA LEU A 155 -3.96 -5.27 -22.96
C LEU A 155 -5.03 -4.46 -23.71
N ARG A 156 -6.22 -4.29 -23.12
CA ARG A 156 -7.34 -3.52 -23.70
C ARG A 156 -7.25 -2.03 -23.39
N ALA A 157 -6.62 -1.69 -22.28
CA ALA A 157 -6.48 -0.33 -21.79
C ALA A 157 -5.51 0.48 -22.65
N ARG A 158 -5.78 1.78 -22.75
CA ARG A 158 -4.92 2.74 -23.45
C ARG A 158 -3.83 3.25 -22.50
N PRO A 159 -2.60 3.48 -22.97
CA PRO A 159 -1.57 4.15 -22.16
C PRO A 159 -2.05 5.52 -21.68
N VAL A 160 -1.67 5.88 -20.45
CA VAL A 160 -1.87 7.24 -19.94
C VAL A 160 -1.16 8.26 -20.86
N GLY A 161 -1.83 9.39 -21.13
CA GLY A 161 -1.28 10.47 -21.99
C GLY A 161 -1.48 10.28 -23.51
N GLN A 162 -2.20 9.24 -23.95
CA GLN A 162 -2.57 9.08 -25.36
C GLN A 162 -4.04 9.49 -25.57
N GLU A 163 -4.26 10.72 -26.05
CA GLU A 163 -5.58 11.25 -26.49
C GLU A 163 -5.97 10.75 -27.89
#